data_AF-A0A537S5P9-F1
#
_entry.id   AF-A0A537S5P9-F1
#
_cell.length_a   1.000
_cell.length_b   1.000
_cell.length_c   1.000
_cell.angle_alpha   90.00
_cell.angle_beta   90.00
_cell.angle_gamma   90.00
#
_symmetry.space_group_name_H-M   'P 1'
#
loop_
_entity.id
_entity.type
_entity.pdbx_description
1 polymer ?
#
loop_
_entity_poly.entity_id
_entity_poly.type
_entity_poly.pdbx_seq_one_letter_code
_entity_poly.pdbx_strand_id
1 'polypeptide(L)'
;MPRHIKTAALNGQQEEADAKVRGAVEAIIADVKVRGDKAVRELSDRFDKWSPRSFRLSGDEIRALVAQVSPQTIDDIKFAQDQIRNFAEIQRQSMKDIEVETLPGIV
;
A
#
# COMPACT_ATOMS: atom_id res chain seq x y z
N MET A 1 -43.49 -4.23 9.02
CA MET A 1 -42.51 -3.48 8.21
C MET A 1 -41.14 -3.65 8.84
N PRO A 2 -40.14 -4.23 8.16
CA PRO A 2 -38.80 -4.39 8.72
C PRO A 2 -38.14 -3.02 8.95
N ARG A 3 -37.48 -2.85 10.11
CA ARG A 3 -36.74 -1.63 10.45
C ARG A 3 -35.32 -1.72 9.88
N HIS A 4 -35.04 -0.94 8.84
CA HIS A 4 -33.70 -0.86 8.27
C HIS A 4 -32.75 -0.08 9.20
N ILE A 5 -31.62 -0.69 9.58
CA ILE A 5 -30.58 -0.07 10.43
C ILE A 5 -29.53 0.65 9.58
N LYS A 6 -29.38 0.27 8.30
CA LYS A 6 -28.54 0.94 7.30
C LYS A 6 -29.21 0.83 5.94
N THR A 7 -29.29 1.95 5.22
CA THR A 7 -29.78 2.03 3.84
C THR A 7 -28.65 2.58 2.98
N ALA A 8 -28.48 2.05 1.77
CA ALA A 8 -27.47 2.58 0.84
C ALA A 8 -27.77 4.04 0.49
N ALA A 9 -26.72 4.81 0.21
CA ALA A 9 -26.88 6.15 -0.33
C ALA A 9 -27.59 6.07 -1.69
N LEU A 10 -28.38 7.10 -2.03
CA LEU A 10 -29.01 7.18 -3.36
C LEU A 10 -27.90 7.31 -4.41
N ASN A 11 -28.01 6.61 -5.54
CA ASN A 11 -26.95 6.52 -6.56
C ASN A 11 -26.33 7.88 -6.93
N GLY A 12 -27.14 8.94 -7.09
CA GLY A 12 -26.65 10.29 -7.40
C GLY A 12 -25.80 10.94 -6.29
N GLN A 13 -26.04 10.61 -5.01
CA GLN A 13 -25.21 11.10 -3.90
C GLN A 13 -23.85 10.39 -3.86
N GLN A 14 -23.80 9.12 -4.28
CA GLN A 14 -22.57 8.36 -4.39
C GLN A 14 -21.71 8.86 -5.55
N GLU A 15 -22.31 9.10 -6.72
CA GLU A 15 -21.62 9.66 -7.89
C GLU A 15 -21.02 11.05 -7.60
N GLU A 16 -21.73 11.91 -6.88
CA GLU A 16 -21.22 13.23 -6.50
C GLU A 16 -20.04 13.13 -5.50
N ALA A 17 -20.13 12.21 -4.53
CA ALA A 17 -19.04 11.96 -3.59
C ALA A 17 -17.79 11.43 -4.32
N ASP A 18 -17.96 10.48 -5.23
CA ASP A 18 -16.88 9.91 -6.03
C ASP A 18 -16.21 10.97 -6.92
N ALA A 19 -17.01 11.84 -7.55
CA ALA A 19 -16.50 12.96 -8.34
C ALA A 19 -15.66 13.93 -7.50
N LYS A 20 -16.11 14.25 -6.28
CA LYS A 20 -15.35 15.11 -5.34
C LYS A 20 -14.03 14.46 -4.90
N VAL A 21 -14.06 13.17 -4.56
CA VAL A 21 -12.86 12.43 -4.15
C VAL A 21 -11.86 12.38 -5.31
N ARG A 22 -12.33 12.04 -6.51
CA ARG A 22 -11.51 12.02 -7.72
C ARG A 22 -10.84 13.37 -7.96
N GLY A 23 -11.61 14.46 -7.94
CA GLY A 23 -11.06 15.81 -8.13
C GLY A 23 -10.02 16.17 -7.07
N ALA A 24 -10.23 15.79 -5.81
CA ALA A 24 -9.25 16.03 -4.74
C ALA A 24 -7.95 15.24 -4.95
N VAL A 25 -8.04 13.96 -5.36
CA VAL A 25 -6.86 13.12 -5.62
C VAL A 25 -6.09 13.63 -6.84
N GLU A 26 -6.77 13.97 -7.93
CA GLU A 26 -6.14 14.54 -9.13
C GLU A 26 -5.39 15.84 -8.81
N ALA A 27 -6.00 16.73 -8.01
CA ALA A 27 -5.35 17.95 -7.56
C ALA A 27 -4.11 17.67 -6.70
N ILE A 28 -4.18 16.73 -5.75
CA ILE A 28 -3.04 16.34 -4.91
C ILE A 28 -1.89 15.76 -5.77
N ILE A 29 -2.20 14.86 -6.70
CA ILE A 29 -1.17 14.27 -7.58
C ILE A 29 -0.52 15.34 -8.46
N ALA A 30 -1.31 16.23 -9.06
CA ALA A 30 -0.80 17.32 -9.88
C ALA A 30 0.12 18.24 -9.08
N ASP A 31 -0.27 18.57 -7.85
CA ASP A 31 0.47 19.45 -6.96
C ASP A 31 1.79 18.82 -6.49
N VAL A 32 1.77 17.54 -6.09
CA VAL A 32 2.99 16.79 -5.74
C VAL A 32 3.93 16.64 -6.94
N LYS A 33 3.41 16.45 -8.14
CA LYS A 33 4.23 16.37 -9.36
C LYS A 33 4.99 17.68 -9.63
N VAL A 34 4.39 18.83 -9.31
CA VAL A 34 4.99 20.15 -9.55
C VAL A 34 5.90 20.59 -8.40
N ARG A 35 5.48 20.37 -7.14
CA ARG A 35 6.14 20.92 -5.94
C ARG A 35 6.91 19.89 -5.12
N GLY A 36 6.82 18.60 -5.45
CA GLY A 36 7.53 17.50 -4.79
C GLY A 36 7.28 17.46 -3.29
N ASP A 37 8.36 17.28 -2.53
CA ASP A 37 8.36 17.12 -1.07
C ASP A 37 7.72 18.28 -0.31
N LYS A 38 7.71 19.50 -0.87
CA LYS A 38 7.03 20.64 -0.24
C LYS A 38 5.53 20.40 -0.15
N ALA A 39 4.90 19.94 -1.23
CA ALA A 39 3.48 19.59 -1.22
C ALA A 39 3.21 18.43 -0.26
N VAL A 40 4.04 17.38 -0.28
CA VAL A 40 3.92 16.24 0.65
C VAL A 40 3.95 16.70 2.10
N ARG A 41 4.85 17.63 2.45
CA ARG A 41 4.96 18.19 3.79
C ARG A 41 3.73 18.97 4.24
N GLU A 42 3.21 19.84 3.37
CA GLU A 42 1.97 20.58 3.66
C GLU A 42 0.77 19.65 3.81
N LEU A 43 0.71 18.57 3.01
CA LEU A 43 -0.35 17.57 3.08
C LEU A 43 -0.30 16.78 4.39
N SER A 44 0.89 16.33 4.83
CA SER A 44 1.05 15.57 6.06
C SER A 44 0.75 16.43 7.31
N ASP A 45 1.15 17.71 7.31
CA ASP A 45 0.74 18.64 8.36
C ASP A 45 -0.78 18.86 8.37
N ARG A 46 -1.39 18.99 7.19
CA ARG A 46 -2.84 19.21 7.08
C ARG A 46 -3.64 18.00 7.58
N PHE A 47 -3.32 16.80 7.11
CA PHE A 47 -4.14 15.60 7.32
C PHE A 47 -3.72 14.79 8.54
N ASP A 48 -2.41 14.64 8.78
CA ASP A 48 -1.89 13.77 9.83
C ASP A 48 -1.44 14.56 11.06
N LYS A 49 -1.35 15.90 10.96
CA LYS A 49 -0.76 16.78 11.98
C LYS A 49 0.67 16.36 12.32
N TRP A 50 1.39 15.88 11.31
CA TRP A 50 2.72 15.31 11.47
C TRP A 50 3.68 15.92 10.45
N SER A 51 4.72 16.61 10.93
CA SER A 51 5.69 17.29 10.07
C SER A 51 7.10 17.19 10.68
N PRO A 52 7.69 15.97 10.74
CA PRO A 52 9.04 15.78 11.25
C PRO A 52 10.05 16.44 10.33
N ARG A 53 11.24 16.74 10.86
CA ARG A 53 12.33 17.32 10.05
C ARG A 53 12.67 16.45 8.82
N SER A 54 12.69 15.14 8.99
CA SER A 54 12.88 14.15 7.91
C SER A 54 11.74 13.14 7.94
N PHE A 55 11.20 12.80 6.77
CA PHE A 55 10.28 11.67 6.63
C PHE A 55 11.01 10.32 6.61
N ARG A 56 12.27 10.32 6.19
CA ARG A 56 13.11 9.12 6.22
C ARG A 56 13.71 8.97 7.60
N LEU A 57 13.37 7.87 8.28
CA LEU A 57 14.01 7.49 9.54
C LEU A 57 15.50 7.19 9.31
N SER A 58 16.32 7.67 10.22
CA SER A 58 17.73 7.30 10.33
C SER A 58 17.88 5.86 10.80
N GLY A 59 19.06 5.27 10.56
CA GLY A 59 19.35 3.92 11.05
C GLY A 59 19.27 3.82 12.58
N ASP A 60 19.60 4.90 13.29
CA ASP A 60 19.60 4.95 14.75
C ASP A 60 18.16 4.97 15.29
N GLU A 61 17.28 5.78 14.69
CA GLU A 61 15.85 5.81 15.00
C GLU A 61 15.21 4.44 14.74
N ILE A 62 15.55 3.79 13.62
CA ILE A 62 15.05 2.44 13.32
C ILE A 62 15.48 1.45 14.41
N ARG A 63 16.77 1.42 14.78
CA ARG A 63 17.25 0.51 15.84
C ARG A 63 16.57 0.77 17.18
N ALA A 64 16.39 2.04 17.55
CA ALA A 64 15.73 2.43 18.78
C ALA A 64 14.23 2.04 18.81
N LEU A 65 13.53 2.13 17.69
CA LEU A 65 12.14 1.70 17.56
C LEU A 65 12.01 0.18 17.59
N VAL A 66 12.89 -0.54 16.87
CA VAL A 66 12.91 -2.01 16.87
C VAL A 66 13.18 -2.56 18.28
N ALA A 67 14.05 -1.90 19.06
CA ALA A 67 14.34 -2.29 20.43
C ALA A 67 13.14 -2.16 21.40
N GLN A 68 12.08 -1.43 21.02
CA GLN A 68 10.84 -1.32 21.81
C GLN A 68 9.85 -2.46 21.53
N VAL A 69 10.11 -3.28 20.51
CA VAL A 69 9.25 -4.40 20.14
C VAL A 69 9.65 -5.63 20.93
N SER A 70 8.66 -6.41 21.40
CA SER A 70 8.94 -7.62 22.18
C SER A 70 9.70 -8.66 21.34
N PRO A 71 10.61 -9.46 21.95
CA PRO A 71 11.33 -10.51 21.23
C PRO A 71 10.39 -11.49 20.51
N GLN A 72 9.30 -11.91 21.16
CA GLN A 72 8.31 -12.81 20.57
C GLN A 72 7.69 -12.22 19.30
N THR A 73 7.27 -10.95 19.34
CA THR A 73 6.70 -10.28 18.15
C THR A 73 7.71 -10.21 17.01
N ILE A 74 8.99 -9.97 17.32
CA ILE A 74 10.05 -9.97 16.30
C ILE A 74 10.18 -11.37 15.68
N ASP A 75 10.18 -12.41 16.50
CA ASP A 75 10.32 -13.80 16.03
C ASP A 75 9.11 -14.24 15.19
N ASP A 76 7.89 -13.86 15.60
CA ASP A 76 6.66 -14.14 14.83
C ASP A 76 6.69 -13.47 13.45
N ILE A 77 7.14 -12.20 13.39
CA ILE A 77 7.28 -11.46 12.12
C ILE A 77 8.34 -12.12 11.23
N LYS A 78 9.48 -12.52 11.79
CA LYS A 78 10.54 -13.21 11.04
C LYS A 78 10.05 -14.53 10.47
N PHE A 79 9.36 -15.34 11.29
CA PHE A 79 8.78 -16.59 10.84
C PHE A 79 7.81 -16.36 9.66
N ALA A 80 6.90 -15.40 9.79
CA ALA A 80 5.98 -15.06 8.71
C ALA A 80 6.71 -14.59 7.43
N GLN A 81 7.74 -13.75 7.58
CA GLN A 81 8.57 -13.29 6.45
C GLN A 81 9.26 -14.44 5.74
N ASP A 82 9.82 -15.40 6.47
CA ASP A 82 10.49 -16.57 5.91
C ASP A 82 9.51 -17.45 5.12
N GLN A 83 8.30 -17.68 5.66
CA GLN A 83 7.27 -18.44 4.93
C GLN A 83 6.81 -17.74 3.66
N ILE A 84 6.55 -16.43 3.72
CA ILE A 84 6.16 -15.62 2.55
C ILE A 84 7.26 -15.65 1.48
N ARG A 85 8.52 -15.46 1.89
CA ARG A 85 9.67 -15.47 0.98
C ARG A 85 9.84 -16.83 0.31
N ASN A 86 9.82 -17.91 1.09
CA ASN A 86 9.94 -19.26 0.58
C ASN A 86 8.87 -19.56 -0.48
N PHE A 87 7.61 -19.20 -0.21
CA PHE A 87 6.54 -19.40 -1.17
C PHE A 87 6.71 -18.55 -2.44
N ALA A 88 7.07 -17.26 -2.30
CA ALA A 88 7.32 -16.37 -3.44
C ALA A 88 8.51 -16.85 -4.30
N GLU A 89 9.55 -17.42 -3.69
CA GLU A 89 10.68 -18.00 -4.39
C GLU A 89 10.27 -19.23 -5.20
N ILE A 90 9.44 -20.12 -4.64
CA ILE A 90 8.85 -21.26 -5.35
C ILE A 90 7.99 -20.78 -6.53
N GLN A 91 7.14 -19.77 -6.31
CA GLN A 91 6.33 -19.17 -7.38
C GLN A 91 7.22 -18.64 -8.51
N ARG A 92 8.27 -17.89 -8.19
CA ARG A 92 9.22 -17.39 -9.19
C ARG A 92 9.91 -18.52 -9.94
N GLN A 93 10.31 -19.60 -9.26
CA GLN A 93 10.92 -20.77 -9.89
C GLN A 93 9.93 -21.54 -10.79
N SER A 94 8.63 -21.44 -10.52
CA SER A 94 7.58 -22.04 -11.35
C SER A 94 7.28 -21.26 -12.62
N MET A 95 7.68 -19.98 -12.71
CA MET A 95 7.56 -19.14 -13.91
C MET A 95 8.63 -19.54 -14.92
N LYS A 96 8.42 -20.68 -15.57
CA LYS A 96 9.25 -21.20 -16.67
C LYS A 96 8.48 -21.09 -17.97
N ASP A 97 9.20 -20.81 -19.04
CA ASP A 97 8.65 -20.90 -20.38
C ASP A 97 8.20 -22.34 -20.66
N ILE A 98 7.05 -22.47 -21.31
CA ILE A 98 6.51 -23.75 -21.74
C ILE A 98 6.61 -23.77 -23.25
N GLU A 99 7.58 -24.52 -23.76
CA GLU A 99 7.72 -24.84 -25.18
C GLU A 99 7.60 -26.36 -25.30
N VAL A 100 6.51 -26.81 -25.91
CA VAL A 100 6.22 -28.24 -26.04
C VAL A 100 5.83 -28.52 -27.48
N GLU A 101 6.63 -29.32 -28.16
CA GLU A 101 6.29 -29.80 -29.49
C GLU A 101 5.13 -30.80 -29.39
N THR A 102 3.90 -30.33 -29.61
CA THR A 102 2.70 -31.16 -29.46
C THR A 102 2.48 -32.09 -30.66
N LEU A 103 3.04 -31.73 -31.82
CA LEU A 103 3.09 -32.51 -33.06
C LEU A 103 4.39 -32.17 -33.81
N PRO A 104 4.92 -33.06 -34.67
CA PRO A 104 6.13 -32.79 -35.45
C PRO A 104 6.05 -31.45 -36.20
N GLY A 105 6.91 -30.50 -35.84
CA GLY A 105 7.00 -29.14 -36.37
C GLY A 105 6.17 -28.07 -35.68
N ILE A 106 5.47 -28.34 -34.57
CA ILE A 106 4.58 -27.38 -33.87
C ILE A 106 4.94 -27.28 -32.39
N VAL A 107 5.57 -26.16 -31.98
CA VAL A 107 5.96 -25.80 -30.60
C VAL A 107 4.98 -24.81 -29.97
#